data_AF-A0A317ZFG3-F1
#
_entry.id   AF-A0A317ZFG3-F1
#
_cell.length_a   1.000
_cell.length_b   1.000
_cell.length_c   1.000
_cell.angle_alpha   90.00
_cell.angle_beta   90.00
_cell.angle_gamma   90.00
#
_symmetry.space_group_name_H-M   'P 1'
#
loop_
_entity.id
_entity.type
_entity.pdbx_description
1 polymer ?
#
loop_
_entity_poly.entity_id
_entity_poly.type
_entity_poly.pdbx_seq_one_letter_code
_entity_poly.pdbx_strand_id
1 'polypeptide(L)'
;MVVSSISNNMKITCYLFTALFALFSVLQINDAAQYGNHDSWFWLLLYACTAITTFLHARRPLPFAALTAGIGFAVGACLFRLQDAVGNFDFAGLFRATAVPANMNAATQQPNEAAGLLLVAIWLTVLAWHVRPRQSRQTQS
;
A
#
# COMPACT_ATOMS: atom_id res chain seq x y z
N MET A 1 25.53 14.10 2.97
CA MET A 1 24.32 13.48 2.40
C MET A 1 23.54 14.57 1.68
N VAL A 2 23.59 14.64 0.35
CA VAL A 2 22.86 15.67 -0.42
C VAL A 2 21.39 15.32 -0.36
N VAL A 3 20.60 16.13 0.37
CA VAL A 3 19.15 15.98 0.38
C VAL A 3 18.65 16.44 -0.99
N SER A 4 18.35 15.49 -1.88
CA SER A 4 17.75 15.82 -3.17
C SER A 4 16.43 16.54 -2.92
N SER A 5 16.33 17.79 -3.38
CA SER A 5 15.09 18.56 -3.30
C SER A 5 14.01 17.84 -4.12
N ILE A 6 12.82 17.67 -3.53
CA ILE A 6 11.69 17.03 -4.19
C ILE A 6 11.08 18.02 -5.17
N SER A 7 10.89 17.60 -6.41
CA SER A 7 10.23 18.42 -7.45
C SER A 7 8.80 18.80 -7.04
N ASN A 8 8.33 19.97 -7.48
CA ASN A 8 6.96 20.42 -7.17
C ASN A 8 5.90 19.43 -7.68
N ASN A 9 6.12 18.81 -8.84
CA ASN A 9 5.23 17.79 -9.39
C ASN A 9 5.11 16.59 -8.45
N MET A 10 6.24 16.07 -7.95
CA MET A 10 6.23 14.95 -7.00
C MET A 10 5.53 15.32 -5.69
N LYS A 11 5.70 16.55 -5.18
CA LYS A 11 4.98 17.02 -3.98
C LYS A 11 3.47 17.01 -4.20
N ILE A 12 3.01 17.54 -5.34
CA ILE A 12 1.59 17.55 -5.71
C ILE A 12 1.07 16.11 -5.78
N THR A 13 1.78 15.21 -6.46
CA THR A 13 1.41 13.78 -6.53
C THR A 13 1.32 13.17 -5.13
N CYS A 14 2.29 13.41 -4.25
CA CYS A 14 2.23 12.93 -2.87
C CYS A 14 1.01 13.49 -2.11
N TYR A 15 0.65 14.77 -2.29
CA TYR A 15 -0.55 15.30 -1.64
C TYR A 15 -1.84 14.66 -2.16
N LEU A 16 -1.93 14.41 -3.47
CA LEU A 16 -3.07 13.70 -4.05
C LEU A 16 -3.18 12.27 -3.50
N PHE A 17 -2.07 11.53 -3.45
CA PHE A 17 -2.07 10.18 -2.89
C PHE A 17 -2.28 10.17 -1.36
N THR A 18 -1.83 11.20 -0.65
CA THR A 18 -2.16 11.37 0.78
C THR A 18 -3.66 11.49 0.97
N ALA A 19 -4.33 12.35 0.19
CA ALA A 19 -5.77 12.50 0.24
C ALA A 19 -6.50 11.20 -0.14
N LEU A 20 -6.00 10.49 -1.16
CA LEU A 20 -6.55 9.19 -1.57
C LEU A 20 -6.47 8.13 -0.47
N PHE A 21 -5.31 7.94 0.16
CA PHE A 21 -5.17 6.97 1.25
C PHE A 21 -5.91 7.40 2.52
N ALA A 22 -6.01 8.69 2.80
CA ALA A 22 -6.86 9.20 3.88
C ALA A 22 -8.34 8.88 3.61
N LEU A 23 -8.82 9.09 2.37
CA LEU A 23 -10.16 8.70 1.96
C LEU A 23 -10.39 7.20 2.15
N PHE A 24 -9.47 6.34 1.70
CA PHE A 24 -9.57 4.89 1.92
C PHE A 24 -9.62 4.53 3.40
N SER A 25 -8.83 5.20 4.25
CA SER A 25 -8.86 5.00 5.71
C SER A 25 -10.25 5.30 6.29
N VAL A 26 -10.88 6.39 5.84
CA VAL A 26 -12.23 6.78 6.28
C VAL A 26 -13.28 5.78 5.79
N LEU A 27 -13.14 5.27 4.56
CA LEU A 27 -14.06 4.25 4.04
C LEU A 27 -14.01 2.95 4.85
N GLN A 28 -12.89 2.62 5.50
CA GLN A 28 -12.81 1.47 6.40
C GLN A 28 -13.67 1.64 7.67
N ILE A 29 -13.87 2.88 8.13
CA ILE A 29 -14.77 3.16 9.27
C ILE A 29 -16.22 2.84 8.87
N ASN A 30 -16.60 3.20 7.63
CA ASN A 30 -17.91 2.86 7.09
C ASN A 30 -18.07 1.34 6.95
N ASP A 31 -17.04 0.65 6.47
CA ASP A 31 -17.03 -0.81 6.34
C ASP A 31 -17.25 -1.52 7.69
N ALA A 32 -16.55 -1.05 8.74
CA ALA A 32 -16.70 -1.55 10.11
C ALA A 32 -18.13 -1.41 10.64
N ALA A 33 -18.74 -0.24 10.44
CA ALA A 33 -20.08 0.07 10.94
C ALA A 33 -21.19 -0.64 10.15
N GLN A 34 -21.02 -0.79 8.82
CA GLN A 34 -22.05 -1.28 7.92
C GLN A 34 -22.06 -2.81 7.78
N TYR A 35 -20.88 -3.44 7.77
CA TYR A 35 -20.75 -4.88 7.50
C TYR A 35 -20.30 -5.69 8.72
N GLY A 36 -20.08 -5.02 9.88
CA GLY A 36 -19.62 -5.68 11.09
C GLY A 36 -18.22 -6.29 10.94
N ASN A 37 -17.42 -5.75 10.03
CA ASN A 37 -16.10 -6.28 9.72
C ASN A 37 -15.13 -5.98 10.87
N HIS A 38 -14.89 -6.98 11.72
CA HIS A 38 -14.00 -6.87 12.86
C HIS A 38 -12.53 -6.64 12.49
N ASP A 39 -12.11 -6.94 11.26
CA ASP A 39 -10.72 -6.79 10.81
C ASP A 39 -10.44 -5.45 10.10
N SER A 40 -11.46 -4.60 9.95
CA SER A 40 -11.38 -3.26 9.34
C SER A 40 -10.33 -2.34 9.98
N TRP A 41 -10.01 -2.53 11.27
CA TRP A 41 -9.02 -1.71 11.97
C TRP A 41 -7.61 -1.84 11.37
N PHE A 42 -7.24 -3.03 10.87
CA PHE A 42 -5.94 -3.24 10.23
C PHE A 42 -5.81 -2.39 8.97
N TRP A 43 -6.86 -2.37 8.14
CA TRP A 43 -6.92 -1.57 6.92
C TRP A 43 -6.93 -0.08 7.19
N LEU A 44 -7.66 0.35 8.22
CA LEU A 44 -7.65 1.72 8.69
C LEU A 44 -6.22 2.15 9.05
N LEU A 45 -5.50 1.36 9.84
CA LEU A 45 -4.11 1.66 10.21
C LEU A 45 -3.17 1.64 9.01
N LEU A 46 -3.29 0.63 8.13
CA LEU A 46 -2.44 0.50 6.95
C LEU A 46 -2.56 1.74 6.03
N TYR A 47 -3.79 2.14 5.71
CA TYR A 47 -4.03 3.30 4.87
C TYR A 47 -3.65 4.61 5.56
N ALA A 48 -3.89 4.74 6.88
CA ALA A 48 -3.50 5.92 7.63
C ALA A 48 -1.97 6.07 7.70
N CYS A 49 -1.25 4.98 7.97
CA CYS A 49 0.22 4.96 7.95
C CYS A 49 0.77 5.28 6.55
N THR A 50 0.13 4.78 5.49
CA THR A 50 0.52 5.07 4.11
C THR A 50 0.27 6.54 3.75
N ALA A 51 -0.85 7.12 4.19
CA ALA A 51 -1.13 8.55 4.04
C ALA A 51 -0.10 9.42 4.76
N ILE A 52 0.21 9.10 6.03
CA ILE A 52 1.25 9.80 6.81
C ILE A 52 2.61 9.68 6.12
N THR A 53 3.01 8.48 5.71
CA THR A 53 4.27 8.22 5.02
C THR A 53 4.37 9.05 3.74
N THR A 54 3.30 9.09 2.95
CA THR A 54 3.23 9.85 1.70
C THR A 54 3.32 11.35 1.95
N PHE A 55 2.63 11.85 2.97
CA PHE A 55 2.65 13.25 3.37
C PHE A 55 4.03 13.69 3.86
N LEU A 56 4.66 12.88 4.71
CA LEU A 56 6.01 13.12 5.20
C LEU A 56 7.01 13.11 4.04
N HIS A 57 6.85 12.17 3.09
CA HIS A 57 7.66 12.13 1.89
C HIS A 57 7.54 13.42 1.09
N ALA A 58 6.35 14.02 0.94
CA ALA A 58 6.18 15.30 0.24
C ALA A 58 7.01 16.45 0.85
N ARG A 59 7.23 16.41 2.18
CA ARG A 59 7.98 17.44 2.91
C ARG A 59 9.48 17.17 2.90
N ARG A 60 9.88 15.91 3.04
CA ARG A 60 11.27 15.49 3.07
C ARG A 60 11.41 14.06 2.53
N PRO A 61 12.40 13.78 1.67
CA PRO A 61 12.59 12.44 1.14
C PRO A 61 12.87 11.47 2.31
N LEU A 62 12.10 10.39 2.34
CA LEU A 62 12.23 9.35 3.36
C LEU A 62 13.40 8.41 3.05
N PRO A 63 13.98 7.75 4.06
CA PRO A 63 15.06 6.79 3.85
C PRO A 63 14.62 5.64 2.94
N PHE A 64 15.43 5.31 1.94
CA PHE A 64 15.18 4.20 1.02
C PHE A 64 14.89 2.89 1.78
N ALA A 65 15.67 2.60 2.83
CA ALA A 65 15.50 1.41 3.67
C ALA A 65 14.10 1.30 4.31
N ALA A 66 13.53 2.43 4.77
CA ALA A 66 12.20 2.46 5.37
C ALA A 66 11.12 2.19 4.32
N LEU A 67 11.26 2.76 3.12
CA LEU A 67 10.34 2.51 2.01
C LEU A 67 10.41 1.06 1.54
N THR A 68 11.61 0.48 1.42
CA THR A 68 11.76 -0.93 1.06
C THR A 68 11.23 -1.89 2.11
N ALA A 69 11.35 -1.55 3.40
CA ALA A 69 10.73 -2.33 4.47
C ALA A 69 9.19 -2.31 4.34
N GLY A 70 8.60 -1.14 4.07
CA GLY A 70 7.16 -1.00 3.82
C GLY A 70 6.70 -1.77 2.58
N ILE A 71 7.48 -1.77 1.49
CA ILE A 71 7.21 -2.60 0.30
C ILE A 71 7.22 -4.08 0.67
N GLY A 72 8.27 -4.54 1.38
CA GLY A 72 8.39 -5.94 1.80
C GLY A 72 7.22 -6.38 2.68
N PHE A 73 6.80 -5.52 3.63
CA PHE A 73 5.61 -5.77 4.44
C PHE A 73 4.34 -5.88 3.58
N ALA A 74 4.08 -4.91 2.69
CA ALA A 74 2.87 -4.89 1.86
C ALA A 74 2.81 -6.10 0.90
N VAL A 75 3.93 -6.44 0.28
CA VAL A 75 4.04 -7.63 -0.60
C VAL A 75 3.88 -8.92 0.21
N GLY A 76 4.56 -9.05 1.35
CA GLY A 76 4.46 -10.24 2.20
C GLY A 76 3.05 -10.46 2.72
N ALA A 77 2.39 -9.40 3.21
CA ALA A 77 1.00 -9.44 3.62
C ALA A 77 0.06 -9.74 2.44
N CYS A 78 0.34 -9.23 1.24
CA CYS A 78 -0.46 -9.53 0.04
C CYS A 78 -0.38 -11.02 -0.32
N LEU A 79 0.84 -11.57 -0.32
CA LEU A 79 1.07 -13.00 -0.56
C LEU A 79 0.38 -13.87 0.49
N PHE A 80 0.47 -13.49 1.77
CA PHE A 80 -0.26 -14.18 2.84
C PHE A 80 -1.77 -14.12 2.62
N ARG A 81 -2.30 -12.97 2.18
CA ARG A 81 -3.74 -12.82 1.91
C ARG A 81 -4.21 -13.57 0.68
N LEU A 82 -3.32 -13.84 -0.27
CA LEU A 82 -3.59 -14.65 -1.45
C LEU A 82 -3.55 -16.16 -1.17
N GLN A 83 -3.21 -16.59 0.05
CA GLN A 83 -3.26 -18.00 0.42
C GLN A 83 -4.70 -18.43 0.73
N ASP A 84 -5.07 -19.63 0.29
CA ASP A 84 -6.28 -20.31 0.73
C ASP A 84 -6.10 -20.91 2.15
N ALA A 85 -7.15 -21.56 2.67
CA ALA A 85 -7.14 -22.14 4.02
C ALA A 85 -6.11 -23.26 4.23
N VAL A 86 -5.49 -23.78 3.17
CA VAL A 86 -4.47 -24.84 3.21
C VAL A 86 -3.10 -24.36 2.70
N GLY A 87 -2.95 -23.06 2.44
CA GLY A 87 -1.69 -22.41 2.09
C GLY A 87 -1.35 -22.35 0.59
N ASN A 88 -2.26 -22.76 -0.30
CA ASN A 88 -2.04 -22.62 -1.74
C ASN A 88 -2.29 -21.17 -2.18
N PHE A 89 -1.53 -20.69 -3.16
CA PHE A 89 -1.79 -19.38 -3.74
C PHE A 89 -2.97 -19.40 -4.71
N ASP A 90 -3.98 -18.58 -4.43
CA ASP A 90 -5.10 -18.32 -5.33
C ASP A 90 -4.96 -16.94 -5.99
N PHE A 91 -4.07 -16.85 -6.99
CA PHE A 91 -3.92 -15.63 -7.77
C PHE A 91 -5.16 -15.29 -8.61
N ALA A 92 -5.97 -16.30 -8.97
CA ALA A 92 -7.21 -16.07 -9.69
C ALA A 92 -8.24 -15.33 -8.82
N GLY A 93 -8.20 -15.56 -7.50
CA GLY A 93 -9.00 -14.85 -6.49
C GLY A 93 -8.89 -13.33 -6.59
N LEU A 94 -7.71 -12.79 -6.94
CA LEU A 94 -7.48 -11.34 -7.08
C LEU A 94 -8.35 -10.69 -8.16
N PHE A 95 -8.81 -11.46 -9.16
CA PHE A 95 -9.63 -10.99 -10.28
C PHE A 95 -11.08 -11.48 -10.23
N ARG A 96 -11.45 -12.32 -9.25
CA ARG A 96 -12.79 -12.89 -9.08
C ARG A 96 -13.76 -11.93 -8.37
N ALA A 97 -13.79 -10.66 -8.80
CA ALA A 97 -14.59 -9.61 -8.17
C ALA A 97 -16.12 -9.69 -8.43
N THR A 98 -16.65 -10.73 -9.10
CA THR A 98 -17.98 -10.64 -9.74
C THR A 98 -18.98 -11.76 -9.45
N ALA A 99 -18.65 -12.81 -8.70
CA ALA A 99 -19.69 -13.76 -8.26
C ALA A 99 -20.26 -13.25 -6.94
N VAL A 100 -21.40 -12.56 -6.96
CA VAL A 100 -22.16 -12.18 -5.75
C VAL A 100 -22.68 -13.46 -5.10
N PRO A 101 -22.08 -14.00 -4.02
CA PRO A 101 -22.68 -15.08 -3.29
C PRO A 101 -23.67 -14.45 -2.31
N ALA A 102 -24.69 -15.19 -1.89
CA ALA A 102 -25.65 -14.74 -0.87
C ALA A 102 -24.98 -14.39 0.49
N ASN A 103 -23.68 -14.67 0.64
CA ASN A 103 -22.88 -14.49 1.85
C ASN A 103 -21.78 -13.44 1.55
N MET A 104 -22.12 -12.16 1.61
CA MET A 104 -21.28 -11.02 1.20
C MET A 104 -19.92 -10.90 1.90
N ASN A 105 -19.66 -11.61 3.01
CA ASN A 105 -18.56 -11.22 3.89
C ASN A 105 -17.20 -11.85 3.55
N ALA A 106 -17.12 -13.10 3.10
CA ALA A 106 -15.82 -13.77 2.96
C ALA A 106 -15.22 -13.69 1.54
N ALA A 107 -16.05 -13.82 0.50
CA ALA A 107 -15.58 -14.02 -0.87
C ALA A 107 -15.11 -12.73 -1.57
N THR A 108 -15.65 -11.57 -1.20
CA THR A 108 -15.31 -10.25 -1.78
C THR A 108 -14.28 -9.50 -0.95
N GLN A 109 -14.17 -9.81 0.34
CA GLN A 109 -13.24 -9.14 1.26
C GLN A 109 -11.79 -9.51 0.93
N GLN A 110 -11.48 -10.80 0.76
CA GLN A 110 -10.11 -11.26 0.50
C GLN A 110 -9.47 -10.66 -0.78
N PRO A 111 -10.16 -10.57 -1.93
CA PRO A 111 -9.62 -9.89 -3.13
C PRO A 111 -9.42 -8.39 -2.93
N ASN A 112 -10.36 -7.70 -2.28
CA ASN A 112 -10.28 -6.25 -2.02
C ASN A 112 -9.06 -5.91 -1.14
N GLU A 113 -8.83 -6.74 -0.14
CA GLU A 113 -7.71 -6.64 0.76
C GLU A 113 -6.36 -6.87 0.07
N ALA A 114 -6.25 -7.93 -0.73
CA ALA A 114 -5.04 -8.19 -1.52
C ALA A 114 -4.75 -7.05 -2.53
N ALA A 115 -5.79 -6.51 -3.17
CA ALA A 115 -5.68 -5.36 -4.07
C ALA A 115 -5.21 -4.09 -3.34
N GLY A 116 -5.73 -3.84 -2.13
CA GLY A 116 -5.31 -2.74 -1.28
C GLY A 116 -3.82 -2.79 -0.92
N LEU A 117 -3.33 -3.98 -0.53
CA LEU A 117 -1.91 -4.20 -0.24
C LEU A 117 -1.03 -4.03 -1.48
N LEU A 118 -1.48 -4.52 -2.63
CA LEU A 118 -0.77 -4.35 -3.89
C LEU A 118 -0.66 -2.87 -4.27
N LEU A 119 -1.73 -2.09 -4.08
CA LEU A 119 -1.72 -0.65 -4.32
C LEU A 119 -0.72 0.09 -3.41
N VAL A 120 -0.69 -0.26 -2.12
CA VAL A 120 0.31 0.28 -1.18
C VAL A 120 1.73 -0.07 -1.62
N ALA A 121 1.98 -1.33 -2.00
CA ALA A 121 3.29 -1.79 -2.46
C ALA A 121 3.75 -1.04 -3.72
N ILE A 122 2.87 -0.87 -4.71
CA ILE A 122 3.15 -0.11 -5.93
C ILE A 122 3.51 1.34 -5.59
N TRP A 123 2.72 1.99 -4.75
CA TRP A 123 2.95 3.38 -4.39
C TRP A 123 4.27 3.57 -3.62
N LEU A 124 4.56 2.73 -2.63
CA LEU A 124 5.83 2.78 -1.91
C LEU A 124 7.03 2.50 -2.83
N THR A 125 6.85 1.67 -3.87
CA THR A 125 7.86 1.44 -4.91
C THR A 125 8.15 2.72 -5.71
N VAL A 126 7.11 3.49 -6.05
CA VAL A 126 7.29 4.81 -6.69
C VAL A 126 8.09 5.76 -5.79
N LEU A 127 7.75 5.84 -4.50
CA LEU A 127 8.50 6.66 -3.54
C LEU A 127 9.95 6.19 -3.41
N ALA A 128 10.19 4.87 -3.34
CA ALA A 128 11.52 4.29 -3.21
C ALA A 128 12.38 4.56 -4.46
N TRP A 129 11.78 4.47 -5.65
CA TRP A 129 12.44 4.78 -6.91
C TRP A 129 12.90 6.24 -6.96
N HIS A 130 12.08 7.16 -6.45
CA HIS A 130 12.40 8.58 -6.41
C HIS A 130 13.62 8.91 -5.52
N VAL A 131 13.86 8.13 -4.45
CA VAL A 131 14.97 8.36 -3.50
C VAL A 131 16.10 7.35 -3.63
N ARG A 132 16.08 6.51 -4.67
CA ARG A 132 17.06 5.45 -4.87
C ARG A 132 18.48 6.03 -4.82
N PRO A 133 19.38 5.47 -3.98
CA PRO A 133 20.76 5.91 -3.99
C PRO A 133 21.34 5.66 -5.39
N ARG A 134 21.77 6.75 -6.05
CA ARG A 134 22.55 6.63 -7.29
C ARG A 134 23.84 5.93 -6.91
N GLN A 135 23.99 4.67 -7.31
CA GLN A 135 25.28 4.00 -7.26
C GLN A 135 26.23 4.82 -8.13
N SER A 136 27.19 5.48 -7.48
CA SER A 136 28.32 6.07 -8.18
C SER A 136 28.99 4.94 -8.96
N ARG A 137 28.86 4.96 -10.29
CA ARG A 137 29.80 4.27 -11.19
C ARG A 137 31.17 4.91 -10.99
N GLN A 138 31.82 4.54 -9.90
CA GLN A 138 33.26 4.64 -9.72
C GLN A 138 33.78 3.22 -9.78
N THR A 139 33.62 2.57 -10.94
CA THR A 139 34.62 1.57 -11.33
C THR A 139 35.89 2.37 -11.59
N GLN A 140 36.79 2.22 -10.63
CA GLN A 140 38.17 2.66 -10.69
C GLN A 140 38.79 2.22 -12.03
N SER A 141 39.48 3.16 -12.65
CA SER A 141 40.43 3.00 -13.76
C SER A 141 41.45 1.91 -13.48
#